data_AF-A0A328TYW1-F1
#
_entry.id   AF-A0A328TYW1-F1
#
_cell.length_a   1.000
_cell.length_b   1.000
_cell.length_c   1.000
_cell.angle_alpha   90.00
_cell.angle_beta   90.00
_cell.angle_gamma   90.00
#
_symmetry.space_group_name_H-M   'P 1'
#
loop_
_entity.id
_entity.type
_entity.pdbx_description
1 polymer ?
#
loop_
_entity_poly.entity_id
_entity_poly.type
_entity_poly.pdbx_seq_one_letter_code
_entity_poly.pdbx_strand_id
1 'polypeptide(L)'
;MLKAYKYRIYPKGEQQQYRRFFLFAILIIILSGIFYYYYALRSVSTYDKVMRAVEAEGSYITKESIVEIEFKENIQKLVIGMDQNKKVHFFFLAETN
;
A
#
# COMPACT_ATOMS: atom_id res chain seq x y z
N MET A 1 49.95 39.15 4.83
CA MET A 1 48.79 39.81 5.47
C MET A 1 47.63 38.81 5.48
N LEU A 2 47.34 38.17 6.61
CA LEU A 2 46.29 37.14 6.73
C LEU A 2 44.95 37.79 7.10
N LYS A 3 43.91 37.56 6.29
CA LYS A 3 42.54 38.00 6.61
C LYS A 3 41.85 36.92 7.45
N ALA A 4 41.43 37.28 8.66
CA ALA A 4 40.61 36.41 9.50
C ALA A 4 39.13 36.54 9.10
N TYR A 5 38.52 35.43 8.70
CA TYR A 5 37.07 35.35 8.45
C TYR A 5 36.34 34.97 9.74
N LYS A 6 35.38 35.81 10.17
CA LYS A 6 34.60 35.61 11.39
C LYS A 6 33.39 34.72 11.10
N TYR A 7 33.42 33.48 11.57
CA TYR A 7 32.23 32.61 11.58
C TYR A 7 31.25 33.09 12.66
N ARG A 8 29.98 33.27 12.29
CA ARG A 8 28.90 33.55 13.25
C ARG A 8 28.43 32.23 13.84
N ILE A 9 28.65 32.04 15.13
CA ILE A 9 28.15 30.89 15.88
C ILE A 9 26.65 31.13 16.11
N TYR A 10 25.81 30.28 15.53
CA TYR A 10 24.37 30.36 15.72
C TYR A 10 24.03 30.10 17.20
N PRO A 11 23.17 30.92 17.82
CA PRO A 11 22.82 30.77 19.22
C PRO A 11 22.13 29.43 19.46
N LYS A 12 22.59 28.69 20.47
CA LYS A 12 22.17 27.31 20.80
C LYS A 12 20.64 27.13 20.94
N GLY A 13 19.89 28.21 21.17
CA GLY A 13 18.42 28.19 21.25
C GLY A 13 17.71 27.93 19.92
N GLU A 14 18.22 28.47 18.80
CA GLU A 14 17.60 28.27 17.48
C GLU A 14 17.82 26.83 16.97
N GLN A 15 18.94 26.21 17.35
CA GLN A 15 19.28 24.85 16.94
C GLN A 15 18.28 23.81 17.48
N GLN A 16 17.62 24.07 18.60
CA GLN A 16 16.62 23.16 19.18
C GLN A 16 15.28 23.23 18.43
N GLN A 17 14.91 24.38 17.85
CA GLN A 17 13.69 24.54 17.06
C GLN A 17 13.80 23.81 15.71
N TYR A 18 14.95 23.91 15.03
CA TYR A 18 15.20 23.19 13.77
C TYR A 18 15.17 21.67 13.94
N ARG A 19 15.66 21.14 15.07
CA ARG A 19 15.60 19.70 15.37
C ARG A 19 14.16 19.20 15.49
N ARG A 20 13.26 19.99 16.09
CA ARG A 20 11.83 19.63 16.20
C ARG A 20 11.15 19.64 14.82
N PHE A 21 11.40 20.66 14.00
CA PHE A 21 10.82 20.75 12.66
C PHE A 21 11.22 19.56 11.76
N PHE A 22 12.49 19.14 11.81
CA PHE A 22 12.97 17.98 11.05
C PHE A 22 12.27 16.68 11.46
N LEU A 23 12.05 16.47 12.76
CA LEU A 23 11.32 15.31 13.27
C LEU A 23 9.86 15.30 12.80
N PHE A 24 9.18 16.46 12.80
CA PHE A 24 7.82 16.57 12.24
C PHE A 24 7.78 16.27 10.74
N ALA A 25 8.76 16.74 9.97
CA ALA A 25 8.83 16.44 8.54
C ALA A 25 8.98 14.94 8.25
N ILE A 26 9.85 14.24 9.01
CA ILE A 26 10.00 12.78 8.91
C ILE A 26 8.68 12.08 9.23
N LEU A 27 8.00 12.50 10.31
CA LEU A 27 6.73 11.91 10.71
C LEU A 27 5.66 12.03 9.60
N ILE A 28 5.57 13.19 8.95
CA ILE A 28 4.64 13.42 7.84
C ILE A 28 4.95 12.50 6.66
N ILE A 29 6.23 12.36 6.28
CA ILE A 29 6.64 11.47 5.19
C ILE A 29 6.25 10.01 5.49
N ILE A 30 6.47 9.56 6.73
CA ILE A 30 6.09 8.21 7.16
C ILE A 30 4.57 8.03 7.08
N LEU A 31 3.79 8.99 7.60
CA LEU A 31 2.33 8.93 7.54
C LEU A 31 1.80 8.94 6.11
N SER A 32 2.39 9.75 5.22
CA SER A 32 2.06 9.74 3.79
C SER A 32 2.39 8.40 3.13
N GLY A 33 3.52 7.78 3.49
CA GLY A 33 3.89 6.45 2.99
C GLY A 33 2.94 5.36 3.44
N ILE A 34 2.53 5.38 4.73
CA ILE A 34 1.53 4.45 5.28
C ILE A 34 0.18 4.66 4.59
N PHE A 35 -0.25 5.91 4.40
CA PHE A 35 -1.50 6.24 3.74
C PHE A 35 -1.49 5.80 2.27
N TYR A 36 -0.41 6.06 1.55
CA TYR A 36 -0.23 5.59 0.17
C TYR A 36 -0.26 4.06 0.09
N TYR A 37 0.44 3.36 0.98
CA TYR A 37 0.44 1.91 1.05
C TYR A 37 -0.96 1.35 1.36
N TYR A 38 -1.65 1.93 2.33
CA TYR A 38 -3.03 1.58 2.66
C TYR A 38 -4.00 1.81 1.49
N TYR A 39 -3.89 2.96 0.82
CA TYR A 39 -4.70 3.27 -0.34
C TYR A 39 -4.40 2.33 -1.51
N ALA A 40 -3.13 2.03 -1.75
CA ALA A 40 -2.70 1.06 -2.74
C ALA A 40 -3.23 -0.35 -2.45
N LEU A 41 -3.35 -0.75 -1.17
CA LEU A 41 -3.99 -1.99 -0.76
C LEU A 41 -5.51 -1.97 -0.94
N ARG A 42 -6.16 -0.80 -0.76
CA ARG A 42 -7.60 -0.63 -0.95
C ARG A 42 -8.00 -0.62 -2.43
N SER A 43 -7.15 -0.10 -3.32
CA SER A 43 -7.39 -0.05 -4.77
C SER A 43 -6.93 -1.32 -5.52
N VAL A 44 -6.53 -2.38 -4.80
CA VAL A 44 -6.16 -3.67 -5.40
C VAL A 44 -7.39 -4.29 -6.04
N SER A 45 -7.33 -4.55 -7.34
CA SER A 45 -8.43 -5.16 -8.08
C SER A 45 -8.80 -6.54 -7.53
N THR A 46 -10.05 -6.97 -7.71
CA THR A 46 -10.50 -8.34 -7.39
C THR A 46 -9.54 -9.39 -7.94
N TYR A 47 -9.11 -9.19 -9.20
CA TYR A 47 -8.12 -10.04 -9.85
C TYR A 47 -6.81 -10.11 -9.07
N ASP A 48 -6.22 -8.99 -8.67
CA ASP A 48 -4.92 -8.99 -7.98
C ASP A 48 -5.01 -9.69 -6.61
N LYS A 49 -6.15 -9.61 -5.93
CA LYS A 49 -6.41 -10.35 -4.67
C LYS A 49 -6.46 -11.86 -4.93
N VAL A 50 -7.21 -12.27 -5.96
CA VAL A 50 -7.32 -13.67 -6.36
C VAL A 50 -5.99 -14.22 -6.86
N MET A 51 -5.30 -13.49 -7.73
CA MET A 51 -4.03 -13.88 -8.32
C MET A 51 -2.98 -14.16 -7.23
N ARG A 52 -2.87 -13.31 -6.21
CA ARG A 52 -1.95 -13.54 -5.08
C ARG A 52 -2.29 -14.80 -4.28
N ALA A 53 -3.58 -15.08 -4.08
CA ALA A 53 -4.02 -16.28 -3.37
C ALA A 53 -3.69 -17.55 -4.16
N VAL A 54 -3.92 -17.51 -5.47
CA VAL A 54 -3.65 -18.62 -6.40
C VAL A 54 -2.16 -18.85 -6.59
N GLU A 55 -1.36 -17.79 -6.67
CA GLU A 55 0.09 -17.86 -6.80
C GLU A 55 0.74 -18.51 -5.58
N ALA A 56 0.21 -18.27 -4.37
CA ALA A 56 0.65 -18.96 -3.16
C ALA A 56 0.39 -20.48 -3.22
N GLU A 57 -0.58 -20.93 -4.02
CA GLU A 57 -0.83 -22.35 -4.33
C GLU A 57 0.01 -22.87 -5.52
N GLY A 58 0.94 -22.05 -6.04
CA GLY A 58 1.77 -22.41 -7.18
C GLY A 58 1.03 -22.47 -8.51
N SER A 59 -0.13 -21.81 -8.61
CA SER A 59 -0.98 -21.81 -9.81
C SER A 59 -1.10 -20.40 -10.40
N TYR A 60 -1.64 -20.29 -11.61
CA TYR A 60 -1.81 -19.02 -12.32
C TYR A 60 -3.19 -18.95 -12.99
N ILE A 61 -3.89 -17.84 -12.81
CA ILE A 61 -5.24 -17.56 -13.37
C ILE A 61 -5.17 -16.27 -14.20
N THR A 62 -5.83 -16.24 -15.36
CA THR A 62 -5.90 -15.03 -16.20
C THR A 62 -7.13 -14.19 -15.85
N LYS A 63 -7.11 -12.89 -16.15
CA LYS A 63 -8.26 -11.99 -15.88
C LYS A 63 -9.54 -12.45 -16.57
N GLU A 64 -9.44 -12.97 -17.79
CA GLU A 64 -10.57 -13.41 -18.60
C GLU A 64 -11.20 -14.71 -18.08
N SER A 65 -10.45 -15.49 -17.31
CA SER A 65 -10.91 -16.75 -16.71
C SER A 65 -11.63 -16.55 -15.38
N ILE A 66 -11.79 -15.29 -14.93
CA ILE A 66 -12.48 -14.95 -13.69
C ILE A 66 -13.92 -14.52 -13.97
N VAL A 67 -14.85 -15.12 -13.23
CA VAL A 67 -16.25 -14.72 -13.16
C VAL A 67 -16.54 -14.19 -11.76
N GLU A 68 -17.04 -12.97 -11.68
CA GLU A 68 -17.44 -12.31 -10.42
C GLU A 68 -18.97 -12.33 -10.29
N ILE A 69 -19.47 -12.80 -9.14
CA ILE A 69 -20.90 -12.83 -8.80
C ILE A 69 -21.10 -11.96 -7.56
N GLU A 70 -21.83 -10.86 -7.71
CA GLU A 70 -22.11 -9.89 -6.64
C GLU A 70 -23.43 -10.21 -5.93
N PHE A 71 -23.38 -10.30 -4.61
CA PHE A 71 -24.58 -10.48 -3.78
C PHE A 71 -25.07 -9.12 -3.28
N LYS A 72 -26.22 -8.68 -3.81
CA LYS A 72 -26.82 -7.36 -3.56
C LYS A 72 -27.11 -7.05 -2.08
N GLU A 73 -27.26 -8.08 -1.26
CA GLU A 73 -27.75 -7.92 0.11
C GLU A 73 -26.62 -7.72 1.14
N ASN A 74 -25.34 -7.96 0.83
CA ASN A 74 -24.28 -8.01 1.86
C ASN A 74 -22.85 -7.60 1.44
N ILE A 75 -22.65 -6.75 0.42
CA ILE A 75 -21.30 -6.30 -0.04
C ILE A 75 -20.28 -7.45 -0.09
N GLN A 76 -20.74 -8.59 -0.59
CA GLN A 76 -20.01 -9.85 -0.69
C GLN A 76 -19.99 -10.25 -2.16
N LYS A 77 -18.86 -10.80 -2.59
CA LYS A 77 -18.61 -11.22 -3.97
C LYS A 77 -18.04 -12.63 -3.96
N LEU A 78 -18.66 -13.53 -4.72
CA LEU A 78 -18.07 -14.83 -5.03
C LEU A 78 -17.31 -14.70 -6.35
N VAL A 79 -16.06 -15.11 -6.34
CA VAL A 79 -15.19 -15.08 -7.51
C VAL A 79 -14.80 -16.51 -7.87
N ILE A 80 -15.04 -16.89 -9.11
CA ILE A 80 -14.73 -18.21 -9.63
C ILE A 80 -13.68 -18.04 -10.72
N GLY A 81 -12.54 -18.73 -10.59
CA GLY A 81 -11.46 -18.68 -11.57
C GLY A 81 -10.99 -20.09 -11.95
N MET A 82 -10.59 -20.29 -13.20
CA MET A 82 -9.95 -21.54 -13.64
C MET A 82 -8.48 -21.29 -13.96
N ASP A 83 -7.58 -22.06 -13.36
CA ASP A 83 -6.15 -21.93 -13.62
C ASP A 83 -5.70 -22.65 -14.91
N GLN A 84 -4.44 -22.47 -15.28
CA GLN A 84 -3.84 -23.12 -16.45
C GLN A 84 -3.88 -24.66 -16.38
N ASN A 85 -3.95 -25.22 -15.18
CA ASN A 85 -4.04 -26.66 -14.94
C ASN A 85 -5.49 -27.17 -14.94
N LYS A 86 -6.45 -26.33 -15.35
CA LYS A 86 -7.90 -26.60 -15.34
C LYS A 86 -8.47 -26.86 -13.95
N LYS A 87 -7.76 -26.48 -12.89
CA LYS A 87 -8.29 -26.50 -11.52
C LYS A 87 -9.14 -25.25 -11.33
N VAL A 88 -10.33 -25.46 -10.78
CA VAL A 88 -11.29 -24.37 -10.49
C VAL A 88 -11.10 -23.93 -9.05
N HIS A 89 -11.02 -22.62 -8.85
CA HIS A 89 -10.82 -21.97 -7.57
C HIS A 89 -12.02 -21.09 -7.23
N PHE A 90 -12.44 -21.12 -5.97
CA PHE A 90 -13.59 -20.36 -5.46
C PHE A 90 -13.11 -19.43 -4.35
N PHE A 91 -13.31 -18.13 -4.53
CA PHE A 91 -12.92 -17.11 -3.56
C PHE A 91 -14.14 -16.33 -3.09
N PHE A 92 -14.34 -16.28 -1.78
CA PHE A 92 -15.35 -15.44 -1.18
C PHE A 92 -14.70 -14.16 -0.68
N LEU A 93 -15.01 -13.04 -1.34
CA LEU A 93 -14.49 -11.74 -0.98
C LEU A 93 -15.60 -10.96 -0.28
N ALA A 94 -15.40 -10.68 1.00
CA ALA A 94 -16.19 -9.71 1.73
C ALA A 94 -15.49 -8.34 1.57
N GLU A 95 -16.18 -7.36 1.00
CA GLU A 95 -15.68 -5.99 1.03
C GLU A 95 -16.01 -5.41 2.41
N THR A 96 -14.98 -5.22 3.23
CA THR A 96 -15.11 -4.46 4.47
C THR A 96 -15.26 -2.98 4.10
N ASN A 97 -16.43 -2.39 4.36
CA ASN A 97 -16.66 -0.94 4.24
C ASN A 97 -15.66 -0.13 5.07
#